data_AF-A0A7S2FBN1-F1
#
_entry.id   AF-A0A7S2FBN1-F1
#
_cell.length_a   1.000
_cell.length_b   1.000
_cell.length_c   1.000
_cell.angle_alpha   90.00
_cell.angle_beta   90.00
_cell.angle_gamma   90.00
#
_symmetry.space_group_name_H-M   'P 1'
#
loop_
_entity.id
_entity.type
_entity.pdbx_description
1 polymer ?
#
loop_
_entity_poly.entity_id
_entity_poly.type
_entity_poly.pdbx_seq_one_letter_code
_entity_poly.pdbx_strand_id
1 'polypeptide(L)'
;EVRPAVLARIAAAGAANVSLRIVRLKEIFPEGDVSRMCSLRLSLLVEPATSDTHAETETGSEAKPAVRWNNFNADTSVRGDRLDDIAEKADAWRTAMPADCRTDRMISDFPDLLNWSPDELLEEIRTRFANQNPSDVLRRNPHVAHMLERNKRDWDPLGPGANT
;
A
#
# COMPACT_ATOMS: atom_id res chain seq x y z
N GLU A 1 -7.72 14.10 -5.03
CA GLU A 1 -7.36 15.20 -4.10
C GLU A 1 -7.45 14.71 -2.65
N VAL A 2 -6.43 14.98 -1.85
CA VAL A 2 -6.40 14.60 -0.42
C VAL A 2 -7.22 15.64 0.35
N ARG A 3 -8.24 15.20 1.09
CA ARG A 3 -9.11 16.11 1.84
C ARG A 3 -8.32 16.80 2.97
N PRO A 4 -8.49 18.11 3.20
CA PRO A 4 -7.77 18.86 4.25
C PRO A 4 -7.90 18.26 5.66
N ALA A 5 -9.02 17.60 5.95
CA ALA A 5 -9.24 16.89 7.21
C ALA A 5 -8.28 15.70 7.42
N VAL A 6 -7.83 15.04 6.34
CA VAL A 6 -6.86 13.95 6.40
C VAL A 6 -5.48 14.49 6.75
N LEU A 7 -5.07 15.61 6.14
CA LEU A 7 -3.83 16.31 6.46
C LEU A 7 -3.80 16.80 7.92
N ALA A 8 -4.91 17.35 8.40
CA ALA A 8 -5.04 17.79 9.79
C ALA A 8 -4.98 16.62 10.79
N ARG A 9 -5.58 15.46 10.47
CA ARG A 9 -5.46 14.24 11.28
C ARG A 9 -4.04 13.69 11.32
N ILE A 10 -3.34 13.68 10.19
CA ILE A 10 -1.92 13.27 10.10
C ILE A 10 -1.05 14.19 10.96
N ALA A 11 -1.29 15.50 10.90
CA ALA A 11 -0.56 16.49 11.67
C ALA A 11 -0.84 16.41 13.18
N ALA A 12 -2.09 16.14 13.58
CA ALA A 12 -2.52 16.21 14.99
C ALA A 12 -2.24 14.94 15.82
N ALA A 13 -2.24 13.75 15.22
CA ALA A 13 -2.05 12.48 15.93
C ALA A 13 -0.76 11.73 15.51
N GLY A 14 -0.07 12.17 14.45
CA GLY A 14 0.68 11.26 13.60
C GLY A 14 2.16 11.53 13.42
N ALA A 15 2.77 12.60 13.94
CA ALA A 15 4.17 12.92 13.59
C ALA A 15 5.16 11.80 13.99
N ALA A 16 5.01 11.24 15.18
CA ALA A 16 5.84 10.12 15.65
C ALA A 16 5.53 8.81 14.90
N ASN A 17 4.26 8.52 14.61
CA ASN A 17 3.86 7.33 13.85
C ASN A 17 4.37 7.41 12.40
N VAL A 18 4.15 8.54 11.72
CA VAL A 18 4.69 8.84 10.38
C VAL A 18 6.21 8.69 10.36
N SER A 19 6.92 9.24 11.35
CA SER A 19 8.37 9.11 11.45
C SER A 19 8.80 7.65 11.58
N LEU A 20 8.17 6.87 12.47
CA LEU A 20 8.45 5.43 12.62
C LEU A 20 8.17 4.65 11.33
N ARG A 21 7.08 4.97 10.63
CA ARG A 21 6.75 4.34 9.34
C ARG A 21 7.75 4.69 8.26
N ILE A 22 8.23 5.94 8.19
CA ILE A 22 9.29 6.35 7.25
C ILE A 22 10.58 5.59 7.54
N VAL A 23 10.97 5.47 8.82
CA VAL A 23 12.15 4.69 9.22
C VAL A 23 11.98 3.23 8.80
N ARG A 24 10.82 2.62 9.08
CA ARG A 24 10.53 1.23 8.70
C ARG A 24 10.53 1.02 7.20
N LEU A 25 9.95 1.94 6.42
CA LEU A 25 10.02 1.91 4.96
C LEU A 25 11.46 2.04 4.46
N LYS A 26 12.34 2.76 5.17
CA LYS A 26 13.76 2.84 4.82
C LYS A 26 14.51 1.56 5.14
N GLU A 27 14.13 0.83 6.18
CA GLU A 27 14.62 -0.52 6.45
C GLU A 27 14.17 -1.50 5.37
N ILE A 28 12.90 -1.39 4.93
CA ILE A 28 12.35 -2.24 3.87
C ILE A 28 13.00 -1.92 2.52
N PHE A 29 13.23 -0.65 2.19
CA PHE A 29 13.79 -0.21 0.90
C PHE A 29 15.13 0.54 1.10
N PRO A 30 16.22 -0.16 1.44
CA PRO A 30 17.51 0.47 1.71
C PRO A 30 18.02 1.30 0.52
N GLU A 31 17.87 0.81 -0.70
CA GLU A 31 18.30 1.50 -1.93
C GLU A 31 17.20 2.39 -2.56
N GLY A 32 16.01 2.41 -1.96
CA GLY A 32 14.87 3.18 -2.45
C GLY A 32 14.82 4.63 -1.94
N ASP A 33 14.18 5.50 -2.73
CA ASP A 33 13.81 6.85 -2.32
C ASP A 33 12.45 6.84 -1.61
N VAL A 34 12.50 6.64 -0.29
CA VAL A 34 11.31 6.61 0.57
C VAL A 34 10.58 7.95 0.57
N SER A 35 11.27 9.07 0.39
CA SER A 35 10.64 10.40 0.36
C SER A 35 9.76 10.53 -0.88
N ARG A 36 10.29 10.15 -2.04
CA ARG A 36 9.53 10.10 -3.30
C ARG A 36 8.39 9.10 -3.22
N MET A 37 8.64 7.90 -2.72
CA MET A 37 7.62 6.86 -2.55
C MET A 37 6.44 7.34 -1.70
N CYS A 38 6.72 7.99 -0.57
CA CYS A 38 5.69 8.56 0.31
C CYS A 38 4.95 9.73 -0.35
N SER A 39 5.61 10.55 -1.17
CA SER A 39 4.97 11.64 -1.91
C SER A 39 3.99 11.12 -2.98
N LEU A 40 4.34 10.01 -3.64
CA LEU A 40 3.49 9.37 -4.65
C LEU A 40 2.37 8.55 -4.01
N ARG A 41 2.60 8.00 -2.81
CA ARG A 41 1.65 7.10 -2.15
C ARG A 41 1.51 7.40 -0.66
N LEU A 42 0.83 8.50 -0.34
CA LEU A 42 0.55 8.92 1.04
C LEU A 42 -0.19 7.87 1.88
N SER A 43 -0.91 6.92 1.24
CA SER A 43 -1.56 5.81 1.95
C SER A 43 -0.57 4.90 2.70
N LEU A 44 0.73 4.95 2.37
CA LEU A 44 1.77 4.23 3.10
C LEU A 44 2.01 4.80 4.50
N LEU A 45 1.67 6.07 4.72
CA LEU A 45 1.85 6.80 5.98
C LEU A 45 0.57 6.90 6.80
N VAL A 46 -0.58 6.58 6.22
CA VAL A 46 -1.90 6.70 6.84
C VAL A 46 -2.41 5.33 7.22
N GLU A 47 -2.58 5.09 8.52
CA GLU A 47 -3.40 3.97 9.00
C GLU A 47 -4.87 4.25 8.66
N PRO A 48 -5.60 3.31 8.03
CA PRO A 48 -7.04 3.45 7.97
C PRO A 48 -7.55 3.53 9.41
N ALA A 49 -8.47 4.46 9.67
CA ALA A 49 -9.20 4.44 10.93
C ALA A 49 -9.91 3.08 10.99
N THR A 50 -9.48 2.20 11.88
CA THR A 50 -10.24 0.98 12.17
C THR A 50 -11.62 1.47 12.57
N SER A 51 -12.60 1.16 11.73
CA SER A 51 -13.99 1.37 12.08
C SER A 51 -14.28 0.26 13.08
N ASP A 52 -14.11 0.56 14.37
CA ASP A 52 -14.54 -0.32 15.44
C ASP A 52 -16.05 -0.49 15.30
N THR A 53 -16.46 -1.47 14.51
CA THR A 53 -17.85 -1.92 14.46
C THR A 53 -18.03 -2.82 15.66
N HIS A 54 -18.04 -2.24 16.85
CA HIS A 54 -18.61 -2.90 18.01
C HIS A 54 -20.12 -2.90 17.82
N ALA A 55 -20.66 -4.08 17.54
CA ALA A 55 -22.08 -4.34 17.74
C ALA A 55 -22.40 -4.05 19.22
N GLU A 56 -23.04 -2.91 19.47
CA GLU A 56 -23.58 -2.55 20.78
C GLU A 56 -24.80 -3.45 21.05
N THR A 57 -24.61 -4.52 21.81
CA THR A 57 -25.72 -5.10 22.57
C THR A 57 -25.97 -4.22 23.79
N GLU A 58 -27.04 -3.45 23.69
CA GLU A 58 -27.60 -2.59 24.74
C GLU A 58 -27.77 -3.35 26.06
N THR A 59 -27.15 -2.85 27.13
CA THR A 59 -27.75 -2.89 28.47
C THR A 59 -27.37 -1.59 29.19
N GLY A 60 -28.39 -0.83 29.58
CA GLY A 60 -28.24 0.50 30.15
C GLY A 60 -27.60 0.52 31.54
N SER A 61 -26.96 1.65 31.87
CA SER A 61 -27.13 2.40 33.12
C SER A 61 -26.01 3.45 33.26
N GLU A 62 -26.40 4.71 33.09
CA GLU A 62 -25.97 5.91 33.84
C GLU A 62 -24.47 6.23 34.11
N ALA A 63 -23.97 7.18 33.30
CA ALA A 63 -23.08 8.31 33.59
C ALA A 63 -21.91 8.23 34.61
N LYS A 64 -20.69 8.27 34.07
CA LYS A 64 -19.59 9.19 34.45
C LYS A 64 -18.67 9.38 33.23
N PRO A 65 -18.33 10.59 32.77
CA PRO A 65 -17.30 10.76 31.74
C PRO A 65 -15.93 10.61 32.42
N ALA A 66 -15.53 9.38 32.69
CA ALA A 66 -14.13 9.10 32.93
C ALA A 66 -13.42 9.35 31.59
N VAL A 67 -12.68 10.45 31.50
CA VAL A 67 -11.68 10.69 30.47
C VAL A 67 -10.73 9.49 30.52
N ARG A 68 -11.04 8.47 29.73
CA ARG A 68 -10.22 7.29 29.57
C ARG A 68 -9.11 7.69 28.62
N TRP A 69 -7.99 8.10 29.20
CA TRP A 69 -6.71 8.11 28.51
C TRP A 69 -6.47 6.68 28.02
N ASN A 70 -6.79 6.40 26.77
CA ASN A 70 -6.45 5.11 26.19
C ASN A 70 -4.92 5.08 26.04
N ASN A 71 -4.34 4.34 26.97
CA ASN A 71 -2.97 3.88 27.05
C ASN A 71 -2.26 3.90 25.70
N PHE A 72 -1.42 4.91 25.53
CA PHE A 72 -0.32 4.92 24.57
C PHE A 72 0.75 3.95 25.09
N ASN A 73 0.46 2.64 25.10
CA ASN A 73 1.50 1.63 25.23
C ASN A 73 1.03 0.27 24.69
N ALA A 74 1.79 -0.16 23.67
CA ALA A 74 2.11 -1.55 23.36
C ALA A 74 0.92 -2.49 23.13
N ASP A 75 0.22 -2.28 22.00
CA ASP A 75 -0.07 -3.44 21.16
C ASP A 75 0.54 -3.20 19.78
N THR A 76 1.83 -3.54 19.65
CA THR A 76 2.55 -3.55 18.38
C THR A 76 2.19 -4.77 17.53
N SER A 77 1.38 -5.70 18.04
CA SER A 77 1.04 -6.96 17.36
C SER A 77 0.06 -6.75 16.21
N VAL A 78 -0.82 -5.75 16.28
CA VAL A 78 -1.77 -5.39 15.19
C VAL A 78 -1.20 -4.31 14.26
N ARG A 79 -0.12 -3.61 14.67
CA ARG A 79 0.53 -2.53 13.89
C ARG A 79 1.43 -3.02 12.75
N GLY A 80 1.79 -4.31 12.75
CA GLY A 80 2.68 -4.92 11.76
C GLY A 80 2.05 -5.16 10.39
N ASP A 81 0.74 -5.44 10.35
CA ASP A 81 0.06 -6.06 9.21
C ASP A 81 0.41 -5.42 7.86
N ARG A 82 0.21 -4.10 7.73
CA ARG A 82 0.40 -3.43 6.44
C ARG A 82 1.85 -3.22 6.01
N LEU A 83 2.78 -2.95 6.95
CA LEU A 83 4.19 -2.73 6.58
C LEU A 83 4.92 -4.06 6.41
N ASP A 84 4.50 -5.09 7.14
CA ASP A 84 5.00 -6.44 6.97
C ASP A 84 4.52 -7.03 5.63
N ASP A 85 3.26 -6.79 5.21
CA ASP A 85 2.77 -7.09 3.86
C ASP A 85 3.64 -6.42 2.77
N ILE A 86 4.03 -5.16 2.99
CA ILE A 86 4.88 -4.42 2.05
C ILE A 86 6.28 -5.02 2.02
N ALA A 87 6.82 -5.43 3.16
CA ALA A 87 8.12 -6.09 3.24
C ALA A 87 8.10 -7.42 2.48
N GLU A 88 7.08 -8.26 2.71
CA GLU A 88 6.91 -9.53 2.00
C GLU A 88 6.80 -9.31 0.48
N LYS A 89 6.02 -8.31 0.04
CA LYS A 89 5.94 -7.97 -1.37
C LYS A 89 7.25 -7.45 -1.94
N ALA A 90 7.99 -6.63 -1.20
CA ALA A 90 9.30 -6.16 -1.63
C ALA A 90 10.27 -7.33 -1.83
N ASP A 91 10.27 -8.30 -0.93
CA ASP A 91 11.07 -9.52 -1.04
C ASP A 91 10.64 -10.38 -2.23
N ALA A 92 9.34 -10.58 -2.43
CA ALA A 92 8.82 -11.28 -3.60
C ALA A 92 9.28 -10.62 -4.92
N TRP A 93 9.25 -9.28 -4.98
CA TRP A 93 9.76 -8.54 -6.13
C TRP A 93 11.28 -8.69 -6.31
N ARG A 94 12.07 -8.77 -5.23
CA ARG A 94 13.52 -9.02 -5.31
C ARG A 94 13.83 -10.42 -5.83
N THR A 95 13.02 -11.41 -5.46
CA THR A 95 13.17 -12.79 -5.94
C THR A 95 12.75 -12.93 -7.41
N ALA A 96 11.68 -12.26 -7.83
CA ALA A 96 11.16 -12.35 -9.18
C ALA A 96 11.99 -11.58 -10.23
N MET A 97 12.72 -10.54 -9.80
CA MET A 97 13.55 -9.72 -10.69
C MET A 97 14.98 -10.26 -10.83
N PRO A 98 15.63 -10.04 -11.98
CA PRO A 98 17.06 -10.36 -12.15
C PRO A 98 17.93 -9.69 -11.08
N ALA A 99 19.01 -10.35 -10.64
CA ALA A 99 19.87 -9.87 -9.56
C ALA A 99 20.56 -8.52 -9.84
N ASP A 100 20.69 -8.13 -11.12
CA ASP A 100 21.23 -6.83 -11.53
C ASP A 100 20.18 -5.70 -11.50
N CYS A 101 18.91 -6.03 -11.24
CA CYS A 101 17.83 -5.07 -11.11
C CYS A 101 17.88 -4.37 -9.76
N ARG A 102 17.86 -3.02 -9.78
CA ARG A 102 17.68 -2.20 -8.58
C ARG A 102 16.21 -2.16 -8.17
N THR A 103 15.69 -3.30 -7.72
CA THR A 103 14.27 -3.51 -7.43
C THR A 103 13.71 -2.50 -6.43
N ASP A 104 14.42 -2.22 -5.34
CA ASP A 104 13.98 -1.26 -4.33
C ASP A 104 13.81 0.15 -4.89
N ARG A 105 14.72 0.55 -5.77
CA ARG A 105 14.66 1.85 -6.45
C ARG A 105 13.48 1.90 -7.41
N MET A 106 13.27 0.84 -8.19
CA MET A 106 12.12 0.70 -9.08
C MET A 106 10.80 0.79 -8.31
N ILE A 107 10.65 0.09 -7.18
CA ILE A 107 9.44 0.15 -6.36
C ILE A 107 9.27 1.54 -5.74
N SER A 108 10.34 2.17 -5.27
CA SER A 108 10.26 3.50 -4.67
C SER A 108 9.86 4.59 -5.68
N ASP A 109 10.33 4.48 -6.92
CA ASP A 109 9.98 5.38 -8.02
C ASP A 109 8.56 5.10 -8.54
N PHE A 110 8.09 3.84 -8.45
CA PHE A 110 6.82 3.34 -8.96
C PHE A 110 6.07 2.50 -7.92
N PRO A 111 5.49 3.11 -6.87
CA PRO A 111 4.89 2.38 -5.75
C PRO A 111 3.60 1.63 -6.10
N ASP A 112 3.06 1.81 -7.30
CA ASP A 112 1.92 1.04 -7.81
C ASP A 112 2.27 -0.44 -8.02
N LEU A 113 3.56 -0.78 -8.15
CA LEU A 113 4.04 -2.17 -8.20
C LEU A 113 3.65 -2.96 -6.95
N LEU A 114 3.48 -2.30 -5.80
CA LEU A 114 3.02 -2.95 -4.56
C LEU A 114 1.54 -3.36 -4.60
N ASN A 115 0.77 -2.93 -5.61
CA ASN A 115 -0.61 -3.41 -5.81
C ASN A 115 -0.65 -4.80 -6.42
N TRP A 116 0.42 -5.22 -7.10
CA TRP A 116 0.50 -6.47 -7.82
C TRP A 116 1.28 -7.53 -7.05
N SER A 117 0.97 -8.80 -7.31
CA SER A 117 1.94 -9.87 -7.09
C SER A 117 2.93 -9.90 -8.27
N PRO A 118 4.23 -10.16 -8.05
CA PRO A 118 5.21 -10.19 -9.13
C PRO A 118 4.84 -11.19 -10.23
N ASP A 119 4.40 -12.39 -9.85
CA ASP A 119 4.05 -13.46 -10.78
C ASP A 119 2.89 -13.07 -11.69
N GLU A 120 1.83 -12.48 -11.12
CA GLU A 120 0.66 -12.04 -11.88
C GLU A 120 1.00 -10.94 -12.89
N LEU A 121 1.77 -9.93 -12.46
CA LEU A 121 2.14 -8.83 -13.35
C LEU A 121 3.10 -9.29 -14.45
N LEU A 122 4.08 -10.14 -14.12
CA LEU A 122 5.02 -10.67 -15.11
C LEU A 122 4.31 -11.59 -16.12
N GLU A 123 3.30 -12.35 -15.69
CA GLU A 123 2.48 -13.18 -16.59
C GLU A 123 1.55 -12.34 -17.49
N GLU A 124 0.94 -11.28 -16.94
CA GLU A 124 0.15 -10.33 -17.74
C GLU A 124 1.03 -9.64 -18.80
N ILE A 125 2.24 -9.22 -18.42
CA ILE A 125 3.22 -8.66 -19.36
C ILE A 125 3.60 -9.71 -20.41
N ARG A 126 3.86 -10.97 -20.02
CA ARG A 126 4.17 -12.06 -20.95
C ARG A 126 3.06 -12.26 -21.98
N THR A 127 1.82 -12.25 -21.53
CA THR A 127 0.63 -12.41 -22.39
C THR A 127 0.49 -11.27 -23.39
N ARG A 128 0.76 -10.02 -22.97
CA ARG A 128 0.61 -8.82 -23.79
C ARG A 128 1.81 -8.56 -24.72
N PHE A 129 3.00 -8.98 -24.29
CA PHE A 129 4.28 -8.72 -24.94
C PHE A 129 5.01 -10.04 -25.22
N ALA A 130 4.35 -10.95 -25.94
CA ALA A 130 4.75 -12.35 -26.17
C ALA A 130 6.20 -12.59 -26.65
N ASN A 131 6.85 -11.58 -27.25
CA ASN A 131 8.20 -11.68 -27.80
C ASN A 131 9.28 -10.99 -26.95
N GLN A 132 8.95 -10.50 -25.75
CA GLN A 132 9.89 -9.80 -24.88
C GLN A 132 9.96 -10.46 -23.50
N ASN A 133 11.13 -10.41 -22.87
CA ASN A 133 11.27 -10.84 -21.49
C ASN A 133 10.47 -9.88 -20.59
N PRO A 134 9.51 -10.38 -19.77
CA PRO A 134 8.67 -9.53 -18.93
C PRO A 134 9.46 -8.63 -17.98
N SER A 135 10.56 -9.13 -17.42
CA SER A 135 11.43 -8.35 -16.53
C SER A 135 12.11 -7.20 -17.28
N ASP A 136 12.49 -7.39 -18.55
CA ASP A 136 13.09 -6.32 -19.36
C ASP A 136 12.07 -5.25 -19.75
N VAL A 137 10.85 -5.66 -20.09
CA VAL A 137 9.74 -4.73 -20.34
C VAL A 137 9.48 -3.89 -19.10
N LEU A 138 9.38 -4.54 -17.94
CA LEU A 138 9.13 -3.87 -16.67
C LEU A 138 10.25 -2.90 -16.30
N ARG A 139 11.53 -3.30 -16.47
CA ARG A 139 12.69 -2.43 -16.21
C ARG A 139 12.73 -1.21 -17.11
N ARG A 140 12.34 -1.36 -18.38
CA ARG A 140 12.31 -0.26 -19.36
C ARG A 140 11.14 0.69 -19.12
N ASN A 141 9.99 0.15 -18.72
CA ASN A 141 8.78 0.93 -18.51
C ASN A 141 7.96 0.42 -17.31
N PRO A 142 8.32 0.81 -16.08
CA PRO A 142 7.60 0.39 -14.88
C PRO A 142 6.15 0.89 -14.81
N HIS A 143 5.81 1.97 -15.53
CA HIS A 143 4.44 2.48 -15.62
C HIS A 143 3.44 1.49 -16.26
N VAL A 144 3.94 0.44 -16.94
CA VAL A 144 3.09 -0.62 -17.48
C VAL A 144 2.21 -1.25 -16.40
N ALA A 145 2.67 -1.34 -15.15
CA ALA A 145 1.89 -1.83 -14.02
C ALA A 145 0.62 -1.00 -13.77
N HIS A 146 0.74 0.33 -13.80
CA HIS A 146 -0.38 1.25 -13.64
C HIS A 146 -1.36 1.15 -14.83
N MET A 147 -0.81 1.07 -16.05
CA MET A 147 -1.62 0.91 -17.26
C MET A 147 -2.42 -0.39 -17.25
N LEU A 148 -1.79 -1.49 -16.85
CA LEU A 148 -2.44 -2.79 -16.74
C LEU A 148 -3.49 -2.80 -15.63
N GLU A 149 -3.24 -2.12 -14.50
CA GLU A 149 -4.21 -2.03 -13.40
C GLU A 149 -5.48 -1.32 -13.85
N ARG A 150 -5.31 -0.20 -14.56
CA ARG A 150 -6.41 0.56 -15.12
C ARG A 150 -7.20 -0.27 -16.16
N ASN A 151 -6.50 -0.92 -17.08
CA ASN A 151 -7.16 -1.77 -18.07
C ASN A 151 -7.92 -2.91 -17.41
N LYS A 152 -7.37 -3.55 -16.38
CA LYS A 152 -8.05 -4.65 -15.67
C LYS A 152 -9.38 -4.21 -15.04
N ARG A 153 -9.47 -2.95 -14.58
CA ARG A 153 -10.71 -2.35 -14.07
C ARG A 153 -11.70 -1.97 -15.17
N ASP A 154 -11.20 -1.48 -16.31
CA ASP A 154 -12.04 -1.12 -17.47
C ASP A 154 -12.63 -2.36 -18.17
N TRP A 155 -12.05 -3.56 -17.95
CA TRP A 155 -12.55 -4.85 -18.43
C TRP A 155 -13.49 -5.56 -17.47
N ASP A 156 -13.86 -4.96 -16.33
CA ASP A 156 -14.97 -5.47 -15.53
C ASP A 156 -16.23 -5.34 -16.43
N PRO A 157 -16.79 -6.45 -16.94
CA PRO A 157 -17.92 -6.36 -17.83
C PRO A 157 -19.01 -5.62 -17.07
N LEU A 158 -19.48 -4.49 -17.63
CA LEU A 158 -20.71 -3.85 -17.17
C LEU A 158 -21.68 -4.99 -16.92
N GLY A 159 -22.09 -5.16 -15.67
CA GLY A 159 -22.88 -6.29 -15.23
C GLY A 159 -24.09 -6.51 -16.15
N PRO A 160 -24.76 -7.67 -16.06
CA PRO A 160 -25.73 -8.15 -17.06
C PRO A 160 -26.96 -7.25 -17.38
N GLY A 161 -27.03 -6.00 -16.91
CA GLY A 161 -28.05 -5.01 -17.23
C GLY A 161 -27.80 -4.09 -18.43
N ALA A 162 -26.75 -4.28 -19.24
CA ALA A 162 -26.50 -3.40 -20.40
C ALA A 162 -27.23 -3.79 -21.70
N ASN A 163 -27.98 -4.91 -21.71
CA ASN A 163 -28.79 -5.34 -22.86
C ASN A 163 -30.26 -5.51 -22.44
N THR A 164 -30.96 -4.40 -22.16
CA THR A 164 -32.43 -4.32 -22.23
C THR A 164 -32.85 -2.94 -22.68
#